data_AF-A0A9D8QQ31-F1
#
_entry.id   AF-A0A9D8QQ31-F1
#
_cell.length_a   1.000
_cell.length_b   1.000
_cell.length_c   1.000
_cell.angle_alpha   90.00
_cell.angle_beta   90.00
_cell.angle_gamma   90.00
#
_symmetry.space_group_name_H-M   'P 1'
#
loop_
_entity.id
_entity.type
_entity.pdbx_description
1 polymer ?
#
loop_
_entity_poly.entity_id
_entity_poly.type
_entity_poly.pdbx_seq_one_letter_code
_entity_poly.pdbx_strand_id
1 'polypeptide(L)'
;MNPISAYIDALSKYFDYRGRTSRREYWMFIIAAIGVQVIVLSVWLFGSIIVRSANYHSSTPARADYNFNFEVFIDLIFYLFAWYSAIGLPGLALIARRLNDIGWSRRLSLLVVMFMIPIPPFIFVLFAPIVFLYEHPFPLVSFIASIPISVFGCIPGRKQVNDPSASNL
;
A
#
# COMPACT_ATOMS: atom_id res chain seq x y z
N MET A 1 -11.53 22.15 1.58
CA MET A 1 -10.30 21.33 1.47
C MET A 1 -10.13 20.97 0.01
N ASN A 2 -8.90 20.89 -0.47
CA ASN A 2 -8.56 20.50 -1.85
C ASN A 2 -7.87 19.12 -1.83
N PRO A 3 -7.90 18.34 -2.92
CA PRO A 3 -7.28 17.00 -2.96
C PRO A 3 -5.80 16.99 -2.56
N ILE A 4 -5.03 17.93 -3.10
CA ILE A 4 -3.60 18.08 -2.80
C ILE A 4 -3.37 18.36 -1.32
N SER A 5 -4.17 19.26 -0.72
CA SER A 5 -4.04 19.56 0.71
C SER A 5 -4.39 18.37 1.60
N ALA A 6 -5.34 17.52 1.19
CA ALA A 6 -5.67 16.29 1.92
C ALA A 6 -4.55 15.25 1.86
N TYR A 7 -3.88 15.17 0.72
CA TYR A 7 -2.73 14.29 0.53
C TYR A 7 -1.52 14.74 1.36
N ILE A 8 -1.17 16.03 1.34
CA ILE A 8 -0.09 16.59 2.16
C ILE A 8 -0.40 16.48 3.65
N ASP A 9 -1.67 16.70 4.05
CA ASP A 9 -2.09 16.51 5.44
C ASP A 9 -1.87 15.06 5.91
N ALA A 10 -2.22 14.08 5.08
CA ALA A 10 -2.01 12.67 5.37
C ALA A 10 -0.52 12.30 5.50
N LEU A 11 0.35 12.88 4.67
CA LEU A 11 1.80 12.72 4.78
C LEU A 11 2.36 13.36 6.06
N SER A 12 2.00 14.61 6.35
CA SER A 12 2.52 15.34 7.51
C SER A 12 2.13 14.69 8.85
N LYS A 13 0.95 14.07 8.90
CA LYS A 13 0.42 13.39 10.08
C LYS A 13 0.72 11.89 10.09
N TYR A 14 1.55 11.40 9.18
CA TYR A 14 1.95 9.99 9.17
C TYR A 14 2.59 9.57 10.50
N PHE A 15 3.41 10.44 11.09
CA PHE A 15 4.08 10.18 12.37
C PHE A 15 3.26 10.62 13.60
N ASP A 16 2.17 11.37 13.41
CA ASP A 16 1.31 11.83 14.50
C ASP A 16 -0.16 11.45 14.22
N TYR A 17 -0.58 10.31 14.77
CA TYR A 17 -1.93 9.74 14.63
C TYR A 17 -2.99 10.48 15.46
N ARG A 18 -2.91 11.81 15.52
CA ARG A 18 -3.82 12.67 16.27
C ARG A 18 -4.84 13.31 15.34
N GLY A 19 -6.05 13.49 15.88
CA GLY A 19 -7.15 14.19 15.21
C GLY A 19 -8.08 13.27 14.43
N ARG A 20 -9.31 13.72 14.29
CA ARG A 20 -10.38 13.04 13.55
C ARG A 20 -10.22 13.33 12.06
N THR A 21 -10.52 12.35 11.22
CA THR A 21 -10.58 12.59 9.77
C THR A 21 -12.03 12.77 9.35
N SER A 22 -12.36 13.92 8.77
CA SER A 22 -13.72 14.12 8.27
C SER A 22 -13.97 13.25 7.03
N ARG A 23 -15.23 12.86 6.78
CA ARG A 23 -15.58 12.08 5.57
C ARG A 23 -15.14 12.77 4.28
N ARG A 24 -15.19 14.11 4.28
CA ARG A 24 -14.81 14.94 3.14
C ARG A 24 -13.30 14.88 2.88
N GLU A 25 -12.48 14.87 3.92
CA GLU A 25 -11.02 14.73 3.84
C GLU A 25 -10.62 13.37 3.27
N TYR A 26 -11.29 12.31 3.72
CA TYR A 26 -11.06 10.96 3.21
C TYR A 26 -11.29 10.88 1.69
N TRP A 27 -12.44 11.35 1.20
CA TRP A 27 -12.73 11.30 -0.24
C TRP A 27 -11.76 12.14 -1.08
N MET A 28 -11.33 13.29 -0.57
CA MET A 28 -10.33 14.10 -1.25
C MET A 28 -8.96 13.45 -1.29
N PHE A 29 -8.58 12.75 -0.23
CA PHE A 29 -7.38 11.93 -0.24
C PHE A 29 -7.49 10.82 -1.28
N ILE A 30 -8.60 10.10 -1.36
CA ILE A 30 -8.79 9.02 -2.34
C ILE A 30 -8.64 9.55 -3.76
N ILE A 31 -9.24 10.69 -4.09
CA ILE A 31 -9.09 11.32 -5.42
C ILE A 31 -7.62 11.68 -5.68
N ALA A 32 -6.93 12.29 -4.71
CA ALA A 32 -5.52 12.63 -4.85
C ALA A 32 -4.65 11.37 -5.01
N ALA A 33 -4.93 10.32 -4.26
CA ALA A 33 -4.23 9.03 -4.34
C ALA A 33 -4.43 8.35 -5.70
N ILE A 34 -5.63 8.44 -6.29
CA ILE A 34 -5.88 7.98 -7.67
C ILE A 34 -5.03 8.78 -8.66
N GLY A 35 -4.97 10.11 -8.53
CA GLY A 35 -4.11 10.94 -9.37
C GLY A 35 -2.62 10.56 -9.25
N VAL A 36 -2.14 10.40 -8.02
CA VAL A 36 -0.76 9.98 -7.73
C VAL A 36 -0.49 8.57 -8.28
N GLN A 37 -1.44 7.64 -8.18
CA GLN A 37 -1.34 6.30 -8.75
C GLN A 37 -1.12 6.34 -10.26
N VAL A 38 -1.90 7.15 -10.98
CA VAL A 38 -1.78 7.29 -12.43
C VAL A 38 -0.41 7.87 -12.79
N ILE A 39 0.08 8.85 -12.05
CA ILE A 39 1.41 9.44 -12.25
C ILE A 39 2.51 8.40 -12.02
N VAL A 40 2.49 7.71 -10.88
CA VAL A 40 3.50 6.69 -10.54
C VAL A 40 3.53 5.57 -11.58
N LEU A 41 2.35 5.11 -12.02
CA LEU A 41 2.25 4.08 -13.05
C LEU A 41 2.78 4.58 -14.40
N SER A 42 2.44 5.82 -14.78
CA SER A 42 2.91 6.41 -16.05
C SER A 42 4.43 6.54 -16.04
N VAL A 43 5.01 7.09 -14.97
CA VAL A 43 6.47 7.25 -14.84
C VAL A 43 7.18 5.91 -14.92
N TRP A 44 6.65 4.88 -14.23
CA TRP A 44 7.23 3.55 -14.28
C TRP A 44 7.13 2.90 -15.67
N LEU A 45 5.97 2.99 -16.33
CA LEU A 45 5.79 2.46 -17.69
C LEU A 45 6.73 3.13 -18.69
N PHE A 46 6.80 4.46 -18.68
CA PHE A 46 7.68 5.19 -19.59
C PHE A 46 9.17 4.91 -19.30
N GLY A 47 9.58 4.90 -18.04
CA GLY A 47 10.96 4.59 -17.66
C GLY A 47 11.38 3.17 -18.05
N SER A 48 10.53 2.17 -17.78
CA SER A 48 10.83 0.77 -18.11
C SER A 48 10.95 0.53 -19.61
N ILE A 49 10.08 1.13 -20.44
CA ILE A 49 10.15 1.01 -21.90
C ILE A 49 11.48 1.56 -22.44
N ILE A 50 11.91 2.73 -21.95
CA ILE A 50 13.14 3.39 -22.40
C ILE A 50 14.37 2.55 -22.06
N VAL A 51 14.49 2.11 -20.80
CA VAL A 51 15.63 1.32 -20.33
C VAL A 51 15.71 -0.01 -21.08
N ARG A 52 14.58 -0.71 -21.25
CA ARG A 52 14.53 -1.99 -21.98
C ARG A 52 14.92 -1.83 -23.44
N SER A 53 14.40 -0.80 -24.11
CA SER A 53 14.73 -0.49 -25.51
C SER A 53 16.24 -0.30 -25.73
N ALA A 54 16.92 0.36 -24.80
CA ALA A 54 18.37 0.52 -24.84
C ALA A 54 19.12 -0.81 -24.68
N ASN A 55 18.69 -1.66 -23.74
CA ASN A 55 19.36 -2.93 -23.44
C ASN A 55 19.22 -3.97 -24.58
N TYR A 56 18.08 -4.02 -25.28
CA TYR A 56 17.84 -4.96 -26.39
C TYR A 56 18.84 -4.84 -27.54
N HIS A 57 19.43 -3.67 -27.77
CA HIS A 57 20.38 -3.45 -28.86
C HIS A 57 21.79 -4.01 -28.58
N SER A 58 22.07 -4.39 -27.33
CA SER A 58 23.42 -4.72 -26.84
C SER A 58 23.59 -6.17 -26.35
N SER A 59 22.53 -7.00 -26.38
CA SER A 59 22.55 -8.36 -25.85
C SER A 59 22.69 -9.45 -26.91
N THR A 60 23.68 -10.33 -26.77
CA THR A 60 23.76 -11.62 -27.49
C THR A 60 22.66 -12.58 -27.01
N PRO A 61 22.06 -13.41 -27.89
CA PRO A 61 20.81 -14.16 -27.59
C PRO A 61 20.86 -15.03 -26.32
N ALA A 62 21.97 -15.71 -26.03
CA ALA A 62 22.08 -16.58 -24.84
C ALA A 62 22.14 -15.83 -23.48
N ARG A 63 22.45 -14.53 -23.46
CA ARG A 63 22.41 -13.69 -22.24
C ARG A 63 21.10 -12.90 -22.10
N ALA A 64 20.28 -12.83 -23.15
CA ALA A 64 19.07 -12.02 -23.16
C ALA A 64 17.96 -12.57 -22.26
N ASP A 65 17.82 -13.90 -22.17
CA ASP A 65 16.69 -14.54 -21.48
C ASP A 65 16.76 -14.45 -19.95
N TYR A 66 17.94 -14.60 -19.36
CA TYR A 66 18.14 -14.46 -17.91
C TYR A 66 18.08 -13.00 -17.45
N ASN A 67 18.64 -12.09 -18.24
CA ASN A 67 18.63 -10.65 -17.94
C ASN A 67 17.21 -10.07 -18.01
N PHE A 68 16.38 -10.51 -18.96
CA PHE A 68 15.01 -10.03 -19.09
C PHE A 68 14.17 -10.29 -17.82
N ASN A 69 14.20 -11.52 -17.29
CA ASN A 69 13.44 -11.88 -16.10
C ASN A 69 13.92 -11.15 -14.84
N PHE A 70 15.24 -11.01 -14.68
CA PHE A 70 15.83 -10.30 -13.55
C PHE A 70 15.55 -8.78 -13.61
N GLU A 71 15.62 -8.16 -14.79
CA GLU A 71 15.29 -6.74 -14.98
C GLU A 71 13.81 -6.44 -14.72
N VAL A 72 12.87 -7.27 -15.21
CA VAL A 72 11.43 -7.16 -14.86
C VAL A 72 11.22 -7.25 -13.36
N PHE A 73 11.91 -8.18 -12.71
CA PHE A 73 11.77 -8.39 -11.29
C PHE A 73 12.24 -7.18 -10.47
N ILE A 74 13.42 -6.65 -10.79
CA ILE A 74 13.97 -5.46 -10.11
C ILE A 74 13.11 -4.22 -10.39
N ASP A 75 12.66 -4.02 -11.64
CA ASP A 75 11.75 -2.91 -12.00
C ASP A 75 10.44 -2.96 -11.21
N LEU A 76 9.88 -4.17 -11.02
CA LEU A 76 8.66 -4.37 -10.24
C LEU A 76 8.88 -4.02 -8.76
N ILE A 77 10.05 -4.35 -8.19
CA ILE A 77 10.40 -3.96 -6.81
C ILE A 77 10.39 -2.45 -6.66
N PHE A 78 11.07 -1.73 -7.57
CA PHE A 78 11.12 -0.28 -7.52
C PHE A 78 9.74 0.36 -7.71
N TYR A 79 8.92 -0.19 -8.60
CA TYR A 79 7.53 0.23 -8.76
C TYR A 79 6.74 0.07 -7.46
N LEU A 80 6.78 -1.12 -6.85
CA LEU A 80 6.06 -1.39 -5.61
C LEU A 80 6.56 -0.47 -4.48
N PHE A 81 7.86 -0.21 -4.41
CA PHE A 81 8.46 0.73 -3.45
C PHE A 81 7.96 2.16 -3.64
N ALA A 82 8.01 2.67 -4.88
CA ALA A 82 7.52 3.99 -5.22
C ALA A 82 6.01 4.12 -4.95
N TRP A 83 5.23 3.10 -5.33
CA TRP A 83 3.81 3.02 -5.08
C TRP A 83 3.48 3.03 -3.59
N TYR A 84 4.15 2.18 -2.81
CA TYR A 84 3.91 2.08 -1.38
C TYR A 84 4.30 3.36 -0.63
N SER A 85 5.43 3.96 -0.96
CA SER A 85 5.84 5.22 -0.34
C SER A 85 4.87 6.37 -0.68
N ALA A 86 4.40 6.44 -1.92
CA ALA A 86 3.50 7.50 -2.36
C ALA A 86 2.05 7.30 -1.88
N ILE A 87 1.52 6.09 -1.83
CA ILE A 87 0.08 5.85 -1.56
C ILE A 87 -0.13 5.05 -0.28
N GLY A 88 0.70 4.04 -0.07
CA GLY A 88 0.64 3.18 1.11
C GLY A 88 0.84 3.97 2.41
N LEU A 89 1.96 4.69 2.55
CA LEU A 89 2.26 5.44 3.80
C LEU A 89 1.15 6.44 4.17
N PRO A 90 0.69 7.33 3.27
CA PRO A 90 -0.39 8.27 3.61
C PRO A 90 -1.73 7.57 3.86
N GLY A 91 -2.01 6.48 3.13
CA GLY A 91 -3.20 5.66 3.32
C GLY A 91 -3.25 5.00 4.70
N LEU A 92 -2.10 4.50 5.17
CA LEU A 92 -1.96 3.94 6.52
C LEU A 92 -2.21 5.00 7.60
N ALA A 93 -1.71 6.22 7.43
CA ALA A 93 -1.97 7.34 8.35
C ALA A 93 -3.48 7.64 8.48
N LEU A 94 -4.22 7.54 7.38
CA LEU A 94 -5.66 7.77 7.38
C LEU A 94 -6.44 6.63 8.01
N ILE A 95 -6.07 5.38 7.69
CA ILE A 95 -6.71 4.19 8.28
C ILE A 95 -6.49 4.19 9.80
N ALA A 96 -5.27 4.49 10.25
CA ALA A 96 -4.95 4.62 11.66
C ALA A 96 -5.86 5.62 12.38
N ARG A 97 -6.05 6.81 11.79
CA ARG A 97 -6.92 7.86 12.33
C ARG A 97 -8.38 7.42 12.36
N ARG A 98 -8.88 6.77 11.30
CA ARG A 98 -10.25 6.26 11.28
C ARG A 98 -10.48 5.14 12.29
N LEU A 99 -9.50 4.26 12.52
CA LEU A 99 -9.57 3.23 13.55
C LEU A 99 -9.64 3.86 14.94
N ASN A 100 -8.82 4.89 15.19
CA ASN A 100 -8.85 5.66 16.43
C ASN A 100 -10.22 6.36 16.63
N ASP A 101 -10.83 6.88 15.56
CA ASP A 101 -12.16 7.50 15.59
C ASP A 101 -13.30 6.52 15.94
N ILE A 102 -13.12 5.22 15.65
CA ILE A 102 -14.10 4.16 15.99
C ILE A 102 -13.96 3.74 17.47
N GLY A 103 -13.00 4.31 18.21
CA GLY A 103 -12.77 4.03 19.64
C GLY A 103 -11.87 2.83 19.88
N TRP A 104 -11.10 2.39 18.88
CA TRP A 104 -10.09 1.36 19.09
C TRP A 104 -8.94 1.91 19.93
N SER A 105 -8.37 1.06 20.79
CA SER A 105 -7.26 1.47 21.64
C SER A 105 -6.07 1.89 20.77
N ARG A 106 -5.46 3.02 21.13
CA ARG A 106 -4.37 3.66 20.36
C ARG A 106 -3.22 2.69 20.05
N ARG A 107 -2.92 1.77 20.97
CA ARG A 107 -1.88 0.74 20.81
C ARG A 107 -2.26 -0.33 19.78
N LEU A 108 -3.53 -0.73 19.71
CA LEU A 108 -4.00 -1.69 18.70
C LEU A 108 -4.03 -1.06 17.31
N SER A 109 -4.43 0.21 17.20
CA SER A 109 -4.39 0.93 15.92
C SER A 109 -2.97 1.02 15.35
N LEU A 110 -1.97 1.27 16.22
CA LEU A 110 -0.56 1.28 15.82
C LEU A 110 -0.05 -0.11 15.44
N LEU A 111 -0.45 -1.15 16.15
CA LEU A 111 -0.09 -2.54 15.82
C LEU A 111 -0.60 -2.96 14.44
N VAL A 112 -1.87 -2.65 14.13
CA VAL A 112 -2.46 -2.92 12.80
C VAL A 112 -1.71 -2.15 11.73
N VAL A 113 -1.40 -0.88 11.97
CA VAL A 113 -0.65 -0.04 11.02
C VAL A 113 0.77 -0.56 10.83
N MET A 114 1.49 -0.93 11.90
CA MET A 114 2.83 -1.53 11.82
C MET A 114 2.85 -2.83 11.02
N PHE A 115 1.81 -3.67 11.16
CA PHE A 115 1.70 -4.91 10.39
C PHE A 115 1.34 -4.69 8.93
N MET A 116 0.68 -3.56 8.63
CA MET A 116 0.40 -3.10 7.27
C MET A 116 1.56 -2.30 6.65
N ILE A 117 2.59 -1.94 7.44
CA ILE A 117 3.88 -1.51 6.88
C ILE A 117 4.44 -2.74 6.18
N PRO A 118 4.68 -2.70 4.87
CA PRO A 118 4.99 -3.83 4.04
C PRO A 118 6.46 -4.24 4.20
N ILE A 119 7.12 -3.91 5.31
CA ILE A 119 8.45 -4.45 5.61
C ILE A 119 8.47 -5.98 5.41
N PRO A 120 7.46 -6.76 5.87
CA PRO A 120 7.44 -8.21 5.63
C PRO A 120 7.35 -8.63 4.14
N PRO A 121 6.43 -8.12 3.30
CA PRO A 121 6.41 -8.46 1.87
C PRO A 121 7.58 -7.86 1.09
N PHE A 122 8.16 -6.71 1.47
CA PHE A 122 9.37 -6.19 0.83
C PHE A 122 10.60 -7.04 1.15
N ILE A 123 10.74 -7.51 2.40
CA ILE A 123 11.76 -8.50 2.77
C ILE A 123 11.53 -9.78 1.98
N PHE A 124 10.29 -10.28 1.92
CA PHE A 124 9.96 -11.49 1.15
C PHE A 124 10.32 -11.35 -0.34
N VAL A 125 10.00 -10.22 -0.96
CA VAL A 125 10.36 -9.94 -2.36
C VAL A 125 11.87 -9.76 -2.53
N LEU A 126 12.58 -9.15 -1.59
CA LEU A 126 14.05 -9.01 -1.66
C LEU A 126 14.78 -10.35 -1.52
N PHE A 127 14.21 -11.30 -0.77
CA PHE A 127 14.71 -12.67 -0.64
C PHE A 127 14.16 -13.64 -1.70
N ALA A 128 13.03 -13.32 -2.36
CA ALA A 128 12.44 -14.14 -3.40
C ALA A 128 13.40 -14.52 -4.55
N PRO A 129 14.29 -13.65 -5.07
CA PRO A 129 15.22 -14.06 -6.12
C PRO A 129 16.33 -14.96 -5.58
N ILE A 130 16.72 -14.83 -4.31
CA ILE A 130 17.69 -15.72 -3.66
C ILE A 130 17.09 -17.13 -3.54
N VAL A 131 15.81 -17.22 -3.17
CA VAL A 131 15.06 -18.50 -3.13
C VAL A 131 14.84 -19.06 -4.53
N PHE A 132 14.54 -18.22 -5.52
CA PHE A 132 14.32 -18.62 -6.93
C PHE A 132 15.61 -19.10 -7.61
N LEU A 133 16.77 -18.58 -7.22
CA LEU A 133 18.09 -19.05 -7.65
C LEU A 133 18.48 -20.38 -6.99
N TYR A 134 17.86 -20.74 -5.87
CA TYR A 134 18.12 -21.98 -5.13
C TYR A 134 17.13 -23.10 -5.46
N GLU A 135 15.92 -22.80 -5.93
CA GLU A 135 14.89 -23.82 -6.21
C GLU A 135 14.28 -23.73 -7.61
N HIS A 136 14.66 -24.68 -8.46
CA HIS A 136 13.69 -25.38 -9.32
C HIS A 136 13.79 -26.86 -8.91
N PRO A 137 12.70 -27.61 -8.59
CA PRO A 137 11.34 -27.45 -9.14
C PRO A 137 10.19 -27.79 -8.16
N PHE A 138 9.34 -26.85 -7.70
CA PHE A 138 7.98 -27.20 -7.26
C PHE A 138 7.00 -26.01 -7.40
N PRO A 139 5.97 -26.08 -8.26
CA PRO A 139 4.97 -25.03 -8.40
C PRO A 139 3.70 -25.42 -7.62
N LEU A 140 3.59 -25.07 -6.34
CA LEU A 140 2.33 -25.27 -5.60
C LEU A 140 1.89 -24.13 -4.66
N VAL A 141 2.69 -23.08 -4.46
CA VAL A 141 2.36 -22.07 -3.40
C VAL A 141 1.59 -20.85 -3.93
N SER A 142 1.22 -20.81 -5.22
CA SER A 142 0.50 -19.68 -5.83
C SER A 142 -0.97 -19.53 -5.42
N PHE A 143 -1.48 -20.25 -4.41
CA PHE A 143 -2.92 -20.31 -4.12
C PHE A 143 -3.42 -19.49 -2.91
N ILE A 144 -2.55 -18.94 -2.06
CA ILE A 144 -3.02 -18.35 -0.77
C ILE A 144 -3.18 -16.81 -0.83
N ALA A 145 -2.71 -16.13 -1.89
CA ALA A 145 -2.67 -14.65 -1.91
C ALA A 145 -3.96 -13.96 -2.41
N SER A 146 -5.01 -14.68 -2.78
CA SER A 146 -6.23 -14.08 -3.37
C SER A 146 -7.40 -13.92 -2.38
N ILE A 147 -7.13 -13.57 -1.11
CA ILE A 147 -8.21 -13.08 -0.23
C ILE A 147 -8.26 -11.54 -0.37
N PRO A 148 -9.24 -10.99 -1.12
CA PRO A 148 -9.40 -9.55 -1.18
C PRO A 148 -9.80 -9.03 0.21
N ILE A 149 -9.10 -7.99 0.66
CA ILE A 149 -9.44 -7.15 1.80
C ILE A 149 -10.67 -6.29 1.43
N SER A 150 -11.78 -6.93 1.09
CA SER A 150 -13.08 -6.29 0.82
C SER A 150 -14.07 -6.46 1.98
N VAL A 151 -13.70 -7.18 3.05
CA VAL A 151 -14.59 -7.44 4.20
C VAL A 151 -14.60 -6.31 5.23
N PHE A 152 -13.63 -5.38 5.22
CA PHE A 152 -13.65 -4.25 6.18
C PHE A 152 -14.63 -3.11 5.80
N GLY A 153 -15.36 -3.24 4.69
CA GLY A 153 -16.41 -2.30 4.30
C GLY A 153 -17.75 -2.47 5.03
N CYS A 154 -17.93 -3.56 5.79
CA CYS A 154 -19.21 -3.87 6.43
C CYS A 154 -19.03 -4.30 7.90
N ILE A 155 -18.56 -3.38 8.75
CA ILE A 155 -18.73 -3.54 10.20
C ILE A 155 -19.95 -2.71 10.60
N PRO A 156 -21.08 -3.33 11.01
CA PRO A 156 -22.24 -2.61 11.50
C PRO A 156 -21.81 -1.78 12.71
N GLY A 157 -22.15 -0.49 12.69
CA GLY A 157 -21.90 0.41 13.80
C GLY A 157 -22.41 -0.18 15.10
N ARG A 158 -21.55 -0.27 16.11
CA ARG A 158 -21.93 -0.69 17.45
C ARG A 158 -23.06 0.25 17.91
N LYS A 159 -24.27 -0.29 18.11
CA LYS A 159 -25.38 0.47 18.71
C LYS A 159 -24.88 1.02 20.04
N GLN A 160 -24.99 2.33 20.22
CA GLN A 160 -24.73 2.93 21.52
C GLN A 160 -25.72 2.31 22.50
N VAL A 161 -25.18 1.76 23.58
CA VAL A 161 -25.96 1.27 24.71
C VAL A 161 -26.69 2.50 25.25
N ASN A 162 -28.02 2.50 25.16
CA ASN A 162 -28.84 3.52 25.79
C ASN A 162 -28.53 3.51 27.28
N ASP A 163 -27.99 4.61 27.77
CA ASP A 163 -27.76 4.84 29.19
C ASP A 163 -29.13 5.12 29.84
N PRO A 164 -29.65 4.26 30.73
CA PRO A 164 -30.98 4.43 31.32
C PRO A 164 -31.04 5.53 32.39
N SER A 165 -30.01 6.37 32.51
CA SER A 165 -29.91 7.40 33.55
C SER A 165 -30.40 8.79 33.14
N ALA A 166 -30.83 9.01 31.89
CA ALA A 166 -31.23 10.32 31.38
C ALA A 166 -32.75 10.59 31.37
N SER A 167 -33.54 9.92 32.22
CA SER A 167 -35.01 10.13 32.28
C SER A 167 -35.53 10.76 33.56
N ASN A 168 -34.67 11.32 34.42
CA ASN A 168 -35.12 12.10 35.57
C ASN A 168 -34.15 13.27 35.79
N LEU A 169 -34.49 14.43 35.21
CA LEU A 169 -34.29 15.78 35.75
C LEU A 169 -34.89 16.80 34.78
#